data_AF-A0A6G9Z026-F1
#
_entry.id   AF-A0A6G9Z026-F1
#
_cell.length_a   1.000
_cell.length_b   1.000
_cell.length_c   1.000
_cell.angle_alpha   90.00
_cell.angle_beta   90.00
_cell.angle_gamma   90.00
#
_symmetry.space_group_name_H-M   'P 1'
#
loop_
_entity.id
_entity.type
_entity.pdbx_description
1 polymer ?
#
loop_
_entity_poly.entity_id
_entity_poly.type
_entity_poly.pdbx_seq_one_letter_code
_entity_poly.pdbx_strand_id
1 'polypeptide(L)' 'MTTPNGPRIVDHAAHRERVAIDQQIRALLDHISTLKLSAQSSETLSATRALSALTDVRRTAFRREVGWPGNPG' A
#
# COMPACT_ATOMS: atom_id res chain seq x y z
N MET A 1 26.91 16.97 -12.93
CA MET A 1 26.44 16.19 -11.76
C MET A 1 24.93 16.25 -11.73
N THR A 2 24.25 15.22 -12.21
CA THR A 2 22.78 15.15 -12.23
C THR A 2 22.29 14.75 -10.84
N THR A 3 21.61 15.67 -10.15
CA THR A 3 20.86 15.36 -8.93
C THR A 3 19.90 14.20 -9.25
N PRO A 4 19.87 13.11 -8.46
CA PRO A 4 18.89 12.06 -8.70
C PRO A 4 17.51 12.65 -8.43
N ASN A 5 16.73 12.88 -9.49
CA ASN A 5 15.35 13.38 -9.46
C ASN A 5 14.37 12.29 -8.97
N GLY A 6 14.67 11.68 -7.83
CA GLY A 6 13.76 10.81 -7.10
C GLY A 6 13.57 11.36 -5.68
N PRO A 7 12.39 11.16 -5.06
CA PRO A 7 12.26 11.44 -3.63
C PRO A 7 13.37 10.69 -2.88
N ARG A 8 14.11 11.41 -2.04
CA ARG A 8 15.20 10.81 -1.26
C ARG A 8 14.57 9.80 -0.31
N ILE A 9 14.78 8.51 -0.60
CA ILE A 9 14.41 7.43 0.30
C ILE A 9 15.29 7.54 1.54
N VAL A 10 14.67 7.85 2.68
CA VAL A 10 15.32 7.97 3.99
C VAL A 10 15.40 6.59 4.66
N ASP A 11 14.39 5.75 4.43
CA ASP A 11 14.31 4.37 4.94
C ASP A 11 14.04 3.36 3.80
N HIS A 12 15.08 2.60 3.44
CA HIS A 12 15.01 1.56 2.41
C HIS A 12 14.21 0.32 2.85
N ALA A 13 14.13 0.02 4.15
CA ALA A 13 13.31 -1.09 4.64
C ALA A 13 11.83 -0.73 4.49
N ALA A 14 11.44 0.49 4.88
CA ALA A 14 10.10 1.01 4.67
C ALA A 14 9.72 1.08 3.18
N HIS A 15 10.67 1.42 2.29
CA HIS A 15 10.45 1.38 0.85
C HIS A 15 10.12 -0.05 0.35
N ARG A 16 10.91 -1.05 0.76
CA ARG A 16 10.64 -2.46 0.38
C ARG A 16 9.29 -2.93 0.89
N GLU A 17 8.95 -2.55 2.12
CA GLU A 17 7.65 -2.84 2.72
C GLU A 17 6.51 -2.20 1.90
N ARG A 18 6.63 -0.91 1.54
CA ARG A 18 5.65 -0.22 0.68
C ARG A 18 5.47 -0.93 -0.66
N VAL A 19 6.56 -1.34 -1.30
CA VAL A 19 6.52 -2.06 -2.59
C VAL A 19 5.84 -3.42 -2.44
N ALA A 20 6.10 -4.16 -1.36
CA ALA A 20 5.41 -5.43 -1.10
C ALA A 20 3.90 -5.20 -0.86
N ILE A 21 3.53 -4.15 -0.12
CA ILE A 21 2.12 -3.77 0.10
C ILE A 21 1.45 -3.34 -1.22
N ASP A 22 2.15 -2.61 -2.10
CA ASP A 22 1.64 -2.25 -3.42
C ASP A 22 1.28 -3.49 -4.25
N GLN A 23 2.07 -4.56 -4.17
CA GLN A 23 1.78 -5.84 -4.84
C GLN A 23 0.53 -6.51 -4.25
N GLN A 24 0.40 -6.53 -2.93
CA GLN A 24 -0.79 -7.07 -2.25
C GLN A 24 -2.05 -6.29 -2.60
N ILE A 25 -1.98 -4.96 -2.67
CA ILE A 25 -3.09 -4.09 -3.08
C ILE A 25 -3.53 -4.42 -4.51
N ARG A 26 -2.60 -4.60 -5.46
CA ARG A 26 -2.93 -4.97 -6.84
C ARG A 26 -3.66 -6.31 -6.91
N ALA A 27 -3.11 -7.35 -6.27
CA ALA A 27 -3.74 -8.66 -6.23
C ALA A 27 -5.15 -8.61 -5.59
N LEU A 28 -5.33 -7.79 -4.55
CA LEU A 28 -6.62 -7.64 -3.88
C LEU A 28 -7.63 -6.87 -4.75
N LEU A 29 -7.20 -5.85 -5.50
CA LEU A 29 -8.05 -5.15 -6.46
C LEU A 29 -8.52 -6.09 -7.58
N ASP A 30 -7.64 -6.93 -8.11
CA ASP A 30 -7.98 -7.93 -9.13
C ASP A 30 -8.98 -8.96 -8.57
N HIS A 31 -8.80 -9.39 -7.32
CA HIS A 31 -9.73 -10.27 -6.63
C HIS A 31 -11.11 -9.61 -6.44
N ILE A 32 -11.16 -8.35 -5.97
CA ILE A 32 -12.41 -7.58 -5.82
C ILE A 32 -13.12 -7.45 -7.17
N SER A 33 -12.39 -7.18 -8.25
CA SER A 33 -12.96 -7.12 -9.60
C SER A 33 -13.63 -8.44 -9.98
N THR A 34 -12.99 -9.57 -9.66
CA THR A 34 -13.53 -10.91 -9.91
C THR A 34 -14.80 -11.17 -9.07
N LEU A 35 -14.76 -10.86 -7.78
CA LEU A 35 -15.89 -11.06 -6.85
C LEU A 35 -17.13 -10.23 -7.24
N LYS A 36 -16.92 -9.02 -7.76
CA LYS A 36 -17.99 -8.16 -8.27
C LYS A 36 -18.67 -8.77 -9.50
N LEU A 37 -17.90 -9.39 -10.40
CA LEU A 37 -18.45 -10.09 -11.57
C LEU A 37 -19.25 -11.35 -11.16
N SER A 38 -18.84 -12.04 -10.10
CA SER A 38 -19.53 -13.22 -9.58
C SER A 38 -20.67 -12.90 -8.58
N ALA A 39 -21.04 -11.62 -8.42
CA ALA A 39 -22.08 -11.16 -7.50
C ALA A 39 -21.90 -11.58 -6.02
N GLN A 40 -20.66 -11.81 -5.58
CA GLN A 40 -20.34 -12.22 -4.20
C GLN A 40 -20.19 -11.01 -3.28
N SER A 41 -21.32 -10.44 -2.85
CA SER A 41 -21.39 -9.16 -2.12
C SER A 41 -20.68 -9.18 -0.75
N SER A 42 -20.82 -10.28 0.00
CA SER A 42 -20.19 -10.44 1.33
C SER A 42 -18.66 -10.51 1.23
N GLU A 43 -18.15 -11.30 0.28
CA GLU A 43 -16.72 -11.42 0.02
C GLU A 43 -16.15 -10.11 -0.54
N THR A 44 -16.90 -9.43 -1.41
CA THR A 44 -16.53 -8.10 -1.92
C THR A 44 -16.37 -7.09 -0.78
N LEU A 45 -17.29 -7.09 0.19
CA LEU A 45 -17.22 -6.21 1.36
C LEU A 45 -16.00 -6.54 2.23
N SER A 46 -15.76 -7.83 2.49
CA SER A 46 -14.59 -8.30 3.24
C SER A 46 -13.27 -7.88 2.58
N ALA A 47 -13.14 -8.12 1.28
CA ALA A 47 -11.97 -7.74 0.49
C ALA A 47 -11.77 -6.21 0.45
N THR A 48 -12.86 -5.44 0.37
CA THR A 48 -12.79 -3.96 0.42
C THR A 48 -12.28 -3.44 1.77
N ARG A 49 -12.66 -4.09 2.89
CA ARG A 49 -12.14 -3.76 4.22
C ARG A 49 -10.65 -4.07 4.33
N ALA A 50 -10.22 -5.23 3.81
CA ALA A 50 -8.80 -5.59 3.75
C ALA A 50 -7.98 -4.59 2.91
N LEU A 51 -8.55 -4.10 1.81
CA LEU A 51 -7.93 -3.07 0.97
C LEU A 51 -7.75 -1.75 1.73
N SER A 52 -8.74 -1.33 2.51
CA SER A 52 -8.64 -0.15 3.37
C SER A 52 -7.49 -0.29 4.37
N ALA A 53 -7.42 -1.43 5.06
CA ALA A 53 -6.35 -1.70 6.03
C ALA A 53 -4.96 -1.67 5.37
N LEU A 54 -4.79 -2.33 4.22
CA LEU A 54 -3.53 -2.30 3.47
C LEU A 54 -3.15 -0.89 3.01
N THR A 55 -4.12 -0.04 2.67
CA THR A 55 -3.88 1.34 2.27
C THR A 55 -3.34 2.18 3.44
N ASP A 56 -3.81 1.92 4.66
CA ASP A 56 -3.32 2.59 5.87
C ASP A 56 -1.90 2.14 6.24
N VAL A 57 -1.61 0.84 6.13
CA VAL A 57 -0.25 0.29 6.32
C VAL A 57 0.70 0.87 5.28
N ARG A 58 0.29 0.91 4.00
CA ARG A 58 1.05 1.53 2.90
C ARG A 58 1.39 2.98 3.19
N ARG A 59 0.43 3.75 3.70
CA ARG A 59 0.63 5.16 4.06
C ARG A 59 1.66 5.32 5.18
N THR A 60 1.63 4.43 6.16
CA THR A 60 2.59 4.40 7.27
C THR A 60 4.00 4.05 6.78
N ALA A 61 4.13 3.03 5.92
CA ALA A 61 5.39 2.69 5.27
C ALA A 61 5.94 3.86 4.43
N PHE A 62 5.10 4.52 3.64
CA PHE A 62 5.52 5.68 2.85
C PHE A 62 6.00 6.86 3.73
N ARG A 63 5.32 7.13 4.85
CA ARG A 63 5.75 8.19 5.78
C ARG A 63 7.13 7.91 6.36
N ARG A 64 7.41 6.66 6.72
CA ARG A 64 8.75 6.24 7.16
C ARG A 64 9.78 6.35 6.03
N GLU A 65 9.43 5.90 4.83
CA GLU A 65 10.27 5.97 3.62
C GLU A 65 10.77 7.40 3.34
N VAL A 66 9.90 8.43 3.49
CA VAL A 66 10.26 9.83 3.18
C VAL A 66 10.67 10.65 4.42
N GLY A 67 10.72 10.04 5.61
CA GLY A 67 11.07 10.74 6.85
C GLY A 67 10.04 11.79 7.27
N TRP A 68 8.73 11.53 7.08
CA TRP A 68 7.66 12.46 7.44
C TRP A 68 7.66 12.75 8.96
N PRO A 69 7.71 14.01 9.41
CA PRO A 69 7.77 14.34 10.83
C PRO A 69 6.44 14.02 11.52
N GLY A 70 6.48 13.27 12.64
CA GLY A 70 5.31 13.01 13.50
C GLY A 70 4.90 11.55 13.70
N ASN A 71 5.72 10.56 13.35
CA ASN A 71 5.46 9.17 13.70
C ASN A 71 6.39 8.75 14.87
N PRO A 72 5.90 8.63 16.12
CA PRO A 72 6.68 7.97 17.16
C PRO A 72 6.81 6.50 16.75
N GLY A 73 8.04 6.03 16.60
CA GLY A 73 8.33 4.60 16.48
C GLY A 73 7.94 3.83 17.73
#